data_AF-A0A1J8PIP0-F1
#
_entry.id   AF-A0A1J8PIP0-F1
#
_cell.length_a   1.000
_cell.length_b   1.000
_cell.length_c   1.000
_cell.angle_alpha   90.00
_cell.angle_beta   90.00
_cell.angle_gamma   90.00
#
_symmetry.space_group_name_H-M   'P 1'
#
loop_
_entity.id
_entity.type
_entity.pdbx_description
1 polymer ?
#
loop_
_entity_poly.entity_id
_entity_poly.type
_entity_poly.pdbx_seq_one_letter_code
_entity_poly.pdbx_strand_id
1 'polypeptide(L)'
;MQNLGPPTVTRRSGRTISSPSPADFLHVAEAQRRIWVELKYRDDRPVFTDIELIRRPSRRIFMDIGELRRSGRRAQTIKQPGAREALQLNLEGEVICRAR
;
A
#
# COMPACT_ATOMS: atom_id res chain seq x y z
N MET A 1 -22.97 40.27 -10.17
CA MET A 1 -22.59 38.85 -10.02
C MET A 1 -21.08 38.76 -10.18
N GLN A 2 -20.33 38.60 -9.09
CA GLN A 2 -18.86 38.45 -9.11
C GLN A 2 -18.54 37.01 -8.67
N ASN A 3 -17.95 36.22 -9.57
CA ASN A 3 -17.58 34.83 -9.30
C ASN A 3 -16.29 34.79 -8.48
N LEU A 4 -16.38 34.29 -7.26
CA LEU A 4 -15.24 34.02 -6.37
C LEU A 4 -14.48 32.79 -6.89
N GLY A 5 -13.20 32.97 -7.23
CA GLY A 5 -12.29 31.86 -7.55
C GLY A 5 -11.98 30.97 -6.34
N PRO A 6 -11.44 29.76 -6.54
CA PRO A 6 -11.22 28.79 -5.47
C PRO A 6 -10.19 29.32 -4.43
N PRO A 7 -10.36 28.98 -3.13
CA PRO A 7 -9.53 29.53 -2.07
C PRO A 7 -8.09 29.03 -2.17
N THR A 8 -7.18 29.93 -2.51
CA THR A 8 -5.73 29.69 -2.43
C THR A 8 -5.31 29.69 -0.96
N VAL A 9 -5.08 28.50 -0.40
CA VAL A 9 -4.43 28.34 0.91
C VAL A 9 -2.93 28.49 0.72
N THR A 10 -2.40 29.69 0.92
CA THR A 10 -0.96 29.98 0.91
C THR A 10 -0.35 29.64 2.27
N ARG A 11 0.55 28.66 2.34
CA ARG A 11 1.36 28.35 3.55
C ARG A 11 2.85 28.64 3.30
N ARG A 12 3.42 29.42 4.21
CA ARG A 12 4.73 30.11 4.19
C ARG A 12 5.97 29.27 3.80
N SER A 13 6.79 29.92 2.97
CA SER A 13 8.25 30.13 3.06
C SER A 13 9.24 28.96 2.89
N GLY A 14 9.94 28.98 1.75
CA GLY A 14 11.33 28.50 1.61
C GLY A 14 11.49 27.18 0.86
N ARG A 15 11.93 27.27 -0.40
CA ARG A 15 12.16 26.19 -1.41
C ARG A 15 10.92 25.83 -2.21
N THR A 16 10.83 26.37 -3.44
CA THR A 16 10.04 25.77 -4.52
C THR A 16 10.68 24.42 -4.86
N ILE A 17 10.33 23.37 -4.13
CA ILE A 17 10.53 22.01 -4.63
C ILE A 17 9.42 21.85 -5.65
N SER A 18 9.74 22.03 -6.94
CA SER A 18 8.89 21.52 -8.02
C SER A 18 8.53 20.09 -7.62
N SER A 19 7.25 19.84 -7.37
CA SER A 19 6.82 18.56 -6.83
C SER A 19 7.26 17.50 -7.83
N PRO A 20 8.02 16.47 -7.41
CA PRO A 20 8.55 15.51 -8.37
C PRO A 20 7.36 14.85 -9.07
N SER A 21 7.32 14.96 -10.39
CA SER A 21 6.27 14.39 -11.22
C SER A 21 6.51 12.88 -11.37
N PRO A 22 5.46 12.04 -11.33
CA PRO A 22 5.60 10.62 -11.62
C PRO A 22 6.21 10.34 -13.00
N ALA A 23 6.01 11.24 -13.97
CA ALA A 23 6.55 11.12 -15.31
C ALA A 23 8.09 11.17 -15.36
N ASP A 24 8.72 11.83 -14.39
CA ASP A 24 10.17 12.03 -14.36
C ASP A 24 10.92 10.91 -13.63
N PHE A 25 10.21 9.90 -13.11
CA PHE A 25 10.75 8.86 -12.22
C PHE A 25 12.00 8.14 -12.78
N LEU A 26 12.01 7.84 -14.07
CA LEU A 26 13.12 7.15 -14.72
C LEU A 26 14.34 8.07 -14.94
N HIS A 27 14.12 9.37 -15.02
CA HIS A 27 15.13 10.38 -15.36
C HIS A 27 15.75 11.08 -14.15
N VAL A 28 15.14 10.98 -12.96
CA VAL A 28 15.69 11.52 -11.72
C VAL A 28 16.71 10.56 -11.08
N ALA A 29 17.66 11.13 -10.34
CA ALA A 29 18.61 10.37 -9.54
C ALA A 29 17.88 9.47 -8.52
N GLU A 30 18.48 8.34 -8.17
CA GLU A 30 17.83 7.34 -7.30
C GLU A 30 17.34 7.91 -5.97
N ALA A 31 18.12 8.79 -5.33
CA ALA A 31 17.74 9.45 -4.08
C ALA A 31 16.48 10.35 -4.21
N GLN A 32 16.17 10.80 -5.42
CA GLN A 32 15.02 11.65 -5.73
C GLN A 32 13.82 10.86 -6.26
N ARG A 33 13.99 9.56 -6.54
CA ARG A 33 12.89 8.68 -6.92
C ARG A 33 11.91 8.55 -5.75
N ARG A 34 10.62 8.63 -6.07
CA ARG A 34 9.51 8.47 -5.11
C ARG A 34 8.52 7.48 -5.69
N ILE A 35 7.76 6.83 -4.82
CA ILE A 35 6.62 6.01 -5.23
C ILE A 35 5.38 6.85 -4.94
N TRP A 36 4.61 7.15 -5.98
CA TRP A 36 3.32 7.82 -5.84
C TRP A 36 2.24 6.75 -5.84
N VAL A 37 1.35 6.83 -4.87
CA VAL A 37 0.21 5.92 -4.75
C VAL A 37 -1.03 6.78 -4.56
N GLU A 38 -2.03 6.53 -5.39
CA GLU A 38 -3.35 7.16 -5.24
C GLU A 38 -4.23 6.28 -4.34
N LEU A 39 -4.87 6.91 -3.35
CA LEU A 39 -5.79 6.22 -2.46
C LEU A 39 -7.18 6.16 -3.10
N LYS A 40 -7.76 4.95 -3.17
CA LYS A 40 -9.10 4.75 -3.71
C LYS A 40 -10.16 4.93 -2.63
N TYR A 41 -11.24 5.62 -3.00
CA TYR A 41 -12.42 5.85 -2.17
C TYR A 41 -13.67 5.35 -2.89
N ARG A 42 -14.63 4.86 -2.11
CA ARG A 42 -15.96 4.45 -2.58
C ARG A 42 -16.98 4.88 -1.53
N ASP A 43 -18.06 5.53 -1.94
CA ASP A 43 -19.14 5.99 -1.04
C ASP A 43 -18.59 6.83 0.14
N ASP A 44 -17.64 7.73 -0.16
CA ASP A 44 -16.89 8.56 0.80
C ASP A 44 -16.11 7.79 1.88
N ARG A 45 -15.84 6.51 1.65
CA ARG A 45 -15.02 5.66 2.53
C ARG A 45 -13.77 5.19 1.80
N PRO A 46 -12.61 5.15 2.47
CA PRO A 46 -11.41 4.57 1.86
C PRO A 46 -11.66 3.09 1.59
N VAL A 47 -11.36 2.65 0.37
CA VAL A 47 -11.42 1.23 -0.02
C VAL A 47 -10.40 0.40 0.76
N PHE A 48 -9.36 1.06 1.24
CA PHE A 48 -8.21 0.46 1.86
C PHE A 48 -8.03 1.08 3.24
N THR A 49 -8.36 0.31 4.27
CA THR A 49 -8.57 0.82 5.63
C THR A 49 -7.37 0.63 6.53
N ASP A 50 -6.67 -0.50 6.40
CA ASP A 50 -5.58 -0.88 7.29
C ASP A 50 -4.52 -1.72 6.57
N ILE A 51 -3.24 -1.43 6.81
CA ILE A 51 -2.13 -2.35 6.49
C ILE A 51 -1.42 -2.69 7.78
N GLU A 52 -1.41 -3.97 8.11
CA GLU A 52 -0.57 -4.50 9.16
C GLU A 52 0.68 -5.15 8.55
N LEU A 53 1.86 -4.63 8.90
CA LEU A 53 3.12 -5.29 8.60
C LEU A 53 3.28 -6.52 9.50
N ILE A 54 3.32 -7.69 8.89
CA ILE A 54 3.50 -8.96 9.60
C ILE A 54 4.98 -9.29 9.72
N ARG A 55 5.70 -9.13 8.61
CA ARG A 55 7.14 -9.39 8.53
C ARG A 55 7.90 -8.33 9.32
N ARG A 56 8.50 -8.73 10.43
CA ARG A 56 9.43 -7.91 11.22
C ARG A 56 10.84 -8.51 11.13
N PRO A 57 11.92 -7.71 11.22
CA PRO A 57 13.28 -8.27 11.22
C PRO A 57 13.48 -9.35 12.29
N SER A 58 12.84 -9.17 13.45
CA SER A 58 12.88 -10.09 14.59
C SER A 58 11.92 -11.28 14.51
N ARG A 59 10.98 -11.29 13.56
CA ARG A 59 9.99 -12.36 13.41
C ARG A 59 9.52 -12.46 11.96
N ARG A 60 10.03 -13.49 11.28
CA ARG A 60 9.62 -13.88 9.92
C ARG A 60 8.59 -14.99 10.03
N ILE A 61 7.58 -14.93 9.16
CA ILE A 61 6.52 -15.93 9.10
C ILE A 61 6.49 -16.46 7.68
N PHE A 62 6.88 -17.71 7.51
CA PHE A 62 6.74 -18.46 6.27
C PHE A 62 5.51 -19.36 6.39
N MET A 63 4.73 -19.46 5.33
CA MET A 63 3.60 -20.39 5.25
C MET A 63 3.81 -21.38 4.12
N ASP A 64 3.58 -22.66 4.42
CA ASP A 64 3.47 -23.70 3.41
C ASP A 64 2.08 -23.66 2.73
N ILE A 65 1.91 -24.41 1.63
CA ILE A 65 0.64 -24.45 0.89
C ILE A 65 -0.52 -24.97 1.76
N GLY A 66 -0.27 -25.90 2.67
CA GLY A 66 -1.27 -26.47 3.57
C GLY A 66 -1.76 -25.47 4.63
N GLU A 67 -0.86 -24.68 5.18
CA GLU A 67 -1.12 -23.55 6.08
C GLU A 67 -1.87 -22.44 5.37
N LEU A 68 -1.45 -22.11 4.14
CA LEU A 68 -2.11 -21.11 3.32
C LEU A 68 -3.55 -21.51 2.99
N ARG A 69 -3.79 -22.78 2.65
CA ARG A 69 -5.14 -23.32 2.42
C ARG A 69 -6.02 -23.23 3.67
N ARG A 70 -5.44 -23.47 4.86
CA ARG A 70 -6.14 -23.35 6.15
C ARG A 70 -6.40 -21.90 6.55
N SER A 71 -5.57 -20.94 6.12
CA SER A 71 -5.71 -19.51 6.46
C SER A 71 -7.01 -18.86 5.98
N GLY A 72 -7.58 -19.34 4.86
CA GLY A 72 -8.89 -18.93 4.37
C GLY A 72 -10.07 -19.40 5.23
N ARG A 73 -9.86 -20.42 6.08
CA ARG A 73 -10.85 -20.98 7.00
C ARG A 73 -10.31 -20.90 8.43
N ARG A 74 -10.33 -19.70 9.00
CA ARG A 74 -10.09 -19.46 10.44
C ARG A 74 -8.82 -20.17 10.96
N ALA A 75 -7.68 -20.00 10.29
CA ALA A 75 -6.40 -20.39 10.88
C ALA A 75 -6.07 -19.50 12.09
N GLN A 76 -5.39 -20.10 13.08
CA GLN A 76 -5.24 -19.56 14.43
C GLN A 76 -4.34 -18.32 14.54
N THR A 77 -3.51 -18.00 13.54
CA THR A 77 -2.47 -16.97 13.71
C THR A 77 -2.65 -15.75 12.80
N ILE A 78 -3.05 -15.91 11.53
CA ILE A 78 -3.26 -14.79 10.61
C ILE A 78 -4.41 -15.12 9.64
N LYS A 79 -5.52 -14.38 9.72
CA LYS A 79 -6.54 -14.40 8.67
C LYS A 79 -6.02 -13.64 7.46
N GLN A 80 -5.69 -14.36 6.39
CA GLN A 80 -5.25 -13.80 5.11
C GLN A 80 -6.29 -14.11 4.01
N PRO A 81 -7.42 -13.39 3.97
CA PRO A 81 -8.31 -13.45 2.81
C PRO A 81 -7.62 -12.75 1.65
N GLY A 82 -7.07 -13.49 0.68
CA GLY A 82 -6.47 -12.87 -0.51
C GLY A 82 -5.30 -13.61 -1.15
N ALA A 83 -4.72 -14.62 -0.51
CA ALA A 83 -3.61 -15.38 -1.07
C ALA A 83 -4.03 -16.40 -2.16
N ARG A 84 -5.10 -16.11 -2.90
CA ARG A 84 -5.66 -17.00 -3.93
C ARG A 84 -4.65 -17.27 -5.04
N GLU A 85 -3.90 -16.26 -5.43
CA GLU A 85 -2.91 -16.38 -6.50
C GLU A 85 -1.76 -17.33 -6.10
N ALA A 86 -1.21 -17.19 -4.89
CA ALA A 86 -0.20 -18.10 -4.37
C ALA A 86 -0.72 -19.54 -4.25
N LEU A 87 -1.98 -19.74 -3.87
CA LEU A 87 -2.62 -21.06 -3.86
C LEU A 87 -2.80 -21.66 -5.25
N GLN A 88 -3.10 -20.83 -6.25
CA GLN A 88 -3.30 -21.26 -7.63
C GLN A 88 -1.98 -21.63 -8.31
N LEU A 89 -0.90 -20.94 -7.98
CA LEU A 89 0.44 -21.19 -8.49
C LEU A 89 1.23 -22.20 -7.65
N ASN A 90 0.62 -22.74 -6.58
CA ASN A 90 1.25 -23.68 -5.65
C ASN A 90 2.59 -23.13 -5.09
N LEU A 91 2.56 -21.87 -4.64
CA LEU A 91 3.72 -21.17 -4.12
C LEU A 91 3.68 -21.13 -2.59
N GLU A 92 4.79 -21.51 -1.99
CA GLU A 92 5.11 -21.29 -0.57
C GLU A 92 5.88 -19.98 -0.43
N GLY A 93 5.81 -19.32 0.74
CA GLY A 93 6.53 -18.05 0.88
C GLY A 93 6.34 -17.31 2.19
N GLU A 94 7.04 -16.17 2.27
CA GLU A 94 6.99 -15.27 3.41
C GLU A 94 5.74 -14.39 3.37
N VAL A 95 5.08 -14.27 4.52
CA VAL A 95 3.91 -13.39 4.68
C VAL A 95 4.39 -12.00 5.06
N ILE A 96 4.33 -11.07 4.11
CA ILE A 96 4.87 -9.72 4.31
C ILE A 96 3.91 -8.84 5.12
N CYS A 97 2.68 -8.68 4.63
CA CYS A 97 1.69 -7.79 5.24
C CYS A 97 0.28 -8.36 5.11
N ARG A 98 -0.66 -7.73 5.80
CA ARG A 98 -2.09 -7.94 5.64
C ARG A 98 -2.75 -6.60 5.34
N ALA A 99 -3.57 -6.55 4.30
CA ALA A 99 -4.41 -5.41 4.00
C ALA A 99 -5.87 -5.70 4.34
N ARG A 100 -6.64 -4.68 4.73
CA ARG A 100 -8.09 -4.75 4.97
C ARG A 100 -8.85 -3.68 4.20
#